data_AF-A0A923Q021-F1
#
_entry.id   AF-A0A923Q021-F1
#
_cell.length_a   1.000
_cell.length_b   1.000
_cell.length_c   1.000
_cell.angle_alpha   90.00
_cell.angle_beta   90.00
_cell.angle_gamma   90.00
#
_symmetry.space_group_name_H-M   'P 1'
#
loop_
_entity.id
_entity.type
_entity.pdbx_description
1 polymer ?
#
loop_
_entity_poly.entity_id
_entity_poly.type
_entity_poly.pdbx_seq_one_letter_code
_entity_poly.pdbx_strand_id
1 'polypeptide(L)'
;MRKLTEFKAHIVLHRSRVVRLGLALAETKFPHIDRVALESFLKLHDFSKTLRSPTNLKVFGYENERAPLERLFDFYGRTSKTAEQNMQLYGVINDINSIDDQIAKIYLTPLSLDAQSLQSFYNIEKVADLVDRSLDPLAKEEFGHHMILASEFIQDTHLANLSMWLEERYSQITRDLSFHSYRKAE
;
A
#
# COMPACT_ATOMS: atom_id res chain seq x y z
N MET A 1 -11.42 -15.29 -16.07
CA MET A 1 -11.26 -13.95 -16.70
C MET A 1 -11.03 -12.95 -15.58
N ARG A 2 -9.90 -12.22 -15.57
CA ARG A 2 -9.59 -11.21 -14.54
C ARG A 2 -10.63 -10.10 -14.60
N LYS A 3 -11.23 -9.71 -13.47
CA LYS A 3 -12.20 -8.60 -13.42
C LYS A 3 -11.61 -7.39 -12.71
N LEU A 4 -11.82 -6.21 -13.30
CA LEU A 4 -11.42 -4.94 -12.68
C LEU A 4 -12.08 -4.75 -11.28
N THR A 5 -13.27 -5.31 -11.07
CA THR A 5 -13.96 -5.29 -9.77
C THR A 5 -13.21 -6.09 -8.70
N GLU A 6 -12.64 -7.24 -9.06
CA GLU A 6 -11.85 -8.07 -8.14
C GLU A 6 -10.55 -7.35 -7.78
N PHE A 7 -9.87 -6.78 -8.79
CA PHE A 7 -8.67 -5.97 -8.56
C PHE A 7 -8.93 -4.75 -7.66
N LYS A 8 -10.08 -4.06 -7.86
CA LYS A 8 -10.53 -2.98 -6.96
C LYS A 8 -10.68 -3.45 -5.52
N ALA A 9 -11.34 -4.59 -5.32
CA ALA A 9 -11.54 -5.16 -3.99
C ALA A 9 -10.21 -5.55 -3.33
N HIS A 10 -9.24 -6.07 -4.08
CA HIS A 10 -7.90 -6.38 -3.56
C HIS A 10 -7.20 -5.13 -3.04
N ILE A 11 -7.20 -4.03 -3.80
CA ILE A 11 -6.59 -2.77 -3.38
C ILE A 11 -7.27 -2.21 -2.13
N VAL A 12 -8.60 -2.28 -2.03
CA VAL A 12 -9.32 -1.84 -0.81
C VAL A 12 -8.95 -2.69 0.40
N LEU A 13 -8.83 -4.01 0.22
CA LEU A 13 -8.44 -4.93 1.27
C LEU A 13 -7.00 -4.72 1.73
N HIS A 14 -6.07 -4.56 0.79
CA HIS A 14 -4.67 -4.21 1.04
C HIS A 14 -4.56 -2.96 1.91
N ARG A 15 -5.19 -1.85 1.50
CA ARG A 15 -5.21 -0.59 2.28
C ARG A 15 -5.73 -0.79 3.70
N SER A 16 -6.79 -1.58 3.85
CA SER A 16 -7.38 -1.89 5.16
C SER A 16 -6.42 -2.67 6.06
N ARG A 17 -5.67 -3.63 5.48
CA ARG A 17 -4.65 -4.40 6.20
C ARG A 17 -3.45 -3.53 6.57
N VAL A 18 -2.96 -2.70 5.66
CA VAL A 18 -1.87 -1.73 5.91
C VAL A 18 -2.19 -0.83 7.11
N VAL A 19 -3.42 -0.28 7.17
CA VAL A 19 -3.84 0.54 8.33
C VAL A 19 -3.77 -0.25 9.64
N ARG A 20 -4.28 -1.49 9.67
CA ARG A 20 -4.26 -2.31 10.88
C ARG A 20 -2.86 -2.73 11.30
N LEU A 21 -2.05 -3.18 10.36
CA LEU A 21 -0.66 -3.56 10.59
C LEU A 21 0.14 -2.37 11.12
N GLY A 22 -0.01 -1.20 10.47
CA GLY A 22 0.67 0.02 10.87
C GLY A 22 0.29 0.48 12.28
N LEU A 23 -1.00 0.44 12.63
CA LEU A 23 -1.46 0.80 13.98
C LEU A 23 -0.97 -0.18 15.05
N ALA A 24 -1.03 -1.49 14.77
CA ALA A 24 -0.51 -2.51 15.69
C ALA A 24 0.99 -2.36 15.92
N LEU A 25 1.74 -2.05 14.87
CA LEU A 25 3.18 -1.76 14.96
C LEU A 25 3.44 -0.51 15.80
N ALA A 26 2.70 0.57 15.56
CA ALA A 26 2.87 1.84 16.27
C ALA A 26 2.60 1.72 17.77
N GLU A 27 1.49 1.07 18.13
CA GLU A 27 1.11 0.85 19.54
C GLU A 27 2.22 0.15 20.35
N THR A 28 3.01 -0.71 19.70
CA THR A 28 4.07 -1.48 20.38
C THR A 28 5.46 -0.89 20.22
N LYS A 29 5.78 -0.30 19.05
CA LYS A 29 7.15 0.07 18.66
C LYS A 29 7.36 1.59 18.52
N PHE A 30 6.29 2.37 18.46
CA PHE A 30 6.32 3.83 18.27
C PHE A 30 5.33 4.54 19.21
N PRO A 31 5.47 4.39 20.54
CA PRO A 31 4.49 4.91 21.50
C PRO A 31 4.42 6.45 21.54
N HIS A 32 5.40 7.14 20.95
CA HIS A 32 5.42 8.60 20.83
C HIS A 32 4.56 9.14 19.68
N ILE A 33 4.04 8.27 18.82
CA ILE A 33 3.27 8.67 17.64
C ILE A 33 1.80 8.88 17.99
N ASP A 34 1.26 10.03 17.60
CA ASP A 34 -0.18 10.28 17.71
C ASP A 34 -0.96 9.29 16.82
N ARG A 35 -1.77 8.47 17.49
CA ARG A 35 -2.47 7.35 16.85
C ARG A 35 -3.50 7.84 15.82
N VAL A 36 -4.18 8.96 16.07
CA VAL A 36 -5.24 9.49 15.19
C VAL A 36 -4.62 10.07 13.91
N ALA A 37 -3.52 10.80 14.06
CA ALA A 37 -2.75 11.34 12.96
C ALA A 37 -2.14 10.23 12.10
N LEU A 38 -1.59 9.18 12.72
CA LEU A 38 -1.06 8.02 12.02
C LEU A 38 -2.14 7.24 11.28
N GLU A 39 -3.28 6.95 11.92
CA GLU A 39 -4.38 6.23 11.25
C GLU A 39 -4.86 6.98 10.01
N SER A 40 -4.99 8.31 10.11
CA SER A 40 -5.39 9.15 8.99
C SER A 40 -4.33 9.18 7.88
N PHE A 41 -3.03 9.19 8.23
CA PHE A 41 -1.94 9.05 7.27
C PHE A 41 -1.96 7.69 6.55
N LEU A 42 -2.07 6.58 7.30
CA LEU A 42 -2.11 5.22 6.73
C LEU A 42 -3.31 5.02 5.81
N LYS A 43 -4.44 5.69 6.07
CA LYS A 43 -5.61 5.71 5.18
C LYS A 43 -5.31 6.38 3.83
N LEU A 44 -4.25 7.18 3.69
CA LEU A 44 -3.82 7.76 2.42
C LEU A 44 -3.00 6.81 1.57
N HIS A 45 -2.56 5.67 2.12
CA HIS A 45 -1.84 4.64 1.35
C HIS A 45 -2.63 4.27 0.10
N ASP A 46 -1.98 4.27 -1.06
CA ASP A 46 -2.60 3.93 -2.35
C ASP A 46 -3.90 4.71 -2.68
N PHE A 47 -4.06 5.93 -2.16
CA PHE A 47 -5.28 6.70 -2.32
C PHE A 47 -5.59 6.99 -3.80
N SER A 48 -4.57 7.32 -4.59
CA SER A 48 -4.68 7.56 -6.03
C SER A 48 -5.34 6.39 -6.78
N LYS A 49 -5.12 5.15 -6.33
CA LYS A 49 -5.69 3.92 -6.91
C LYS A 49 -7.17 3.74 -6.61
N THR A 50 -7.74 4.54 -5.71
CA THR A 50 -9.16 4.44 -5.34
C THR A 50 -10.05 5.49 -6.00
N LEU A 51 -9.44 6.49 -6.63
CA LEU A 51 -10.15 7.53 -7.34
C LEU A 51 -10.63 7.02 -8.71
N ARG A 52 -11.95 7.09 -8.92
CA ARG A 52 -12.59 6.62 -10.15
C ARG A 52 -12.48 7.60 -11.31
N SER A 53 -12.27 8.89 -11.01
CA SER A 53 -12.23 9.97 -12.00
C SER A 53 -10.83 10.59 -12.04
N PRO A 54 -10.14 10.56 -13.20
CA PRO A 54 -8.88 11.27 -13.41
C PRO A 54 -8.97 12.77 -13.15
N THR A 55 -10.16 13.36 -13.30
CA THR A 55 -10.38 14.79 -13.05
C THR A 55 -10.04 15.18 -11.61
N ASN A 56 -10.27 14.29 -10.64
CA ASN A 56 -9.95 14.53 -9.24
C ASN A 56 -8.43 14.52 -8.98
N LEU A 57 -7.65 13.99 -9.91
CA LEU A 57 -6.20 13.88 -9.81
C LEU A 57 -5.46 15.02 -10.53
N LYS A 58 -6.15 15.82 -11.35
CA LYS A 58 -5.55 16.95 -12.07
C LYS A 58 -4.91 17.98 -11.14
N VAL A 59 -5.47 18.16 -9.95
CA VAL A 59 -4.91 19.07 -8.93
C VAL A 59 -3.55 18.62 -8.41
N PHE A 60 -3.18 17.35 -8.62
CA PHE A 60 -1.88 16.76 -8.28
C PHE A 60 -0.98 16.56 -9.52
N GLY A 61 -1.32 17.20 -10.64
CA GLY A 61 -0.54 17.11 -11.89
C GLY A 61 -0.80 15.83 -12.71
N TYR A 62 -1.91 15.13 -12.49
CA TYR A 62 -2.25 13.96 -13.30
C TYR A 62 -2.84 14.36 -14.66
N GLU A 63 -2.21 13.91 -15.74
CA GLU A 63 -2.58 14.31 -17.10
C GLU A 63 -3.27 13.21 -17.92
N ASN A 64 -3.28 11.96 -17.44
CA ASN A 64 -3.85 10.85 -18.20
C ASN A 64 -5.39 10.85 -18.18
N GLU A 65 -5.99 10.39 -19.27
CA GLU A 65 -7.46 10.29 -19.41
C GLU A 65 -8.06 9.06 -18.72
N ARG A 66 -7.24 8.05 -18.38
CA ARG A 66 -7.67 6.84 -17.66
C ARG A 66 -7.29 6.92 -16.20
N ALA A 67 -8.06 6.30 -15.31
CA ALA A 67 -7.71 6.27 -13.89
C ALA A 67 -6.43 5.43 -13.64
N PRO A 68 -5.59 5.77 -12.65
CA PRO A 68 -4.35 5.04 -12.38
C PRO A 68 -4.57 3.53 -12.18
N LEU A 69 -5.63 3.16 -11.47
CA LEU A 69 -5.98 1.76 -11.23
C LEU A 69 -6.28 0.99 -12.53
N GLU A 70 -6.94 1.61 -13.49
CA GLU A 70 -7.27 0.97 -14.76
C GLU A 70 -6.02 0.74 -15.60
N ARG A 71 -5.10 1.70 -15.60
CA ARG A 71 -3.79 1.54 -16.24
C ARG A 71 -2.96 0.45 -15.56
N LEU A 72 -3.02 0.34 -14.23
CA LEU A 72 -2.35 -0.72 -13.50
C LEU A 72 -2.95 -2.10 -13.79
N PHE A 73 -4.28 -2.17 -13.95
CA PHE A 73 -5.01 -3.40 -14.27
C PHE A 73 -4.58 -4.02 -15.61
N ASP A 74 -4.12 -3.23 -16.58
CA ASP A 74 -3.61 -3.73 -17.86
C ASP A 74 -2.46 -4.75 -17.68
N PHE A 75 -1.74 -4.67 -16.55
CA PHE A 75 -0.60 -5.49 -16.20
C PHE A 75 -0.90 -6.56 -15.13
N TYR A 76 -2.09 -6.52 -14.51
CA TYR A 76 -2.48 -7.38 -13.39
C TYR A 76 -2.51 -8.86 -13.78
N GLY A 77 -1.83 -9.74 -13.03
CA GLY A 77 -1.77 -11.19 -13.28
C GLY A 77 -1.00 -11.61 -14.54
N ARG A 78 -0.21 -10.72 -15.15
CA ARG A 78 0.69 -11.08 -16.26
C ARG A 78 2.03 -11.56 -15.69
N THR A 79 2.30 -12.86 -15.85
CA THR A 79 3.51 -13.53 -15.35
C THR A 79 4.77 -13.21 -16.15
N SER A 80 4.65 -12.85 -17.43
CA SER A 80 5.74 -12.32 -18.26
C SER A 80 5.32 -11.00 -18.90
N LYS A 81 6.26 -10.06 -18.95
CA LYS A 81 6.09 -8.73 -19.54
C LYS A 81 7.27 -8.45 -20.46
N THR A 82 7.02 -7.85 -21.62
CA THR A 82 8.10 -7.37 -22.50
C THR A 82 8.82 -6.17 -21.86
N ALA A 83 9.98 -5.79 -22.40
CA ALA A 83 10.70 -4.61 -21.95
C ALA A 83 9.82 -3.34 -22.06
N GLU A 84 9.06 -3.21 -23.15
CA GLU A 84 8.12 -2.10 -23.37
C GLU A 84 7.00 -2.11 -22.35
N GLN A 85 6.41 -3.28 -22.05
CA GLN A 85 5.37 -3.40 -21.03
C GLN A 85 5.91 -3.06 -19.63
N ASN A 86 7.16 -3.43 -19.33
CA ASN A 86 7.80 -3.03 -18.08
C ASN A 86 8.01 -1.51 -18.03
N MET A 87 8.49 -0.89 -19.10
CA MET A 87 8.62 0.58 -19.17
C MET A 87 7.27 1.29 -18.97
N GLN A 88 6.21 0.79 -19.61
CA GLN A 88 4.86 1.32 -19.42
C GLN A 88 4.38 1.16 -17.97
N LEU A 89 4.57 -0.02 -17.37
CA LEU A 89 4.24 -0.27 -15.98
C LEU A 89 4.99 0.66 -15.03
N TYR A 90 6.29 0.85 -15.23
CA TYR A 90 7.09 1.80 -14.44
C TYR A 90 6.58 3.23 -14.57
N GLY A 91 6.17 3.65 -15.78
CA GLY A 91 5.50 4.94 -15.97
C GLY A 91 4.23 5.08 -15.14
N VAL A 92 3.37 4.05 -15.13
CA VAL A 92 2.14 4.04 -14.31
C VAL A 92 2.47 4.10 -12.81
N ILE A 93 3.45 3.35 -12.36
CA ILE A 93 3.89 3.34 -10.95
C ILE A 93 4.45 4.70 -10.54
N ASN A 94 5.26 5.34 -11.40
CA ASN A 94 5.82 6.65 -11.11
C ASN A 94 4.74 7.73 -10.99
N ASP A 95 3.72 7.70 -11.88
CA ASP A 95 2.58 8.62 -11.79
C ASP A 95 1.83 8.46 -10.46
N ILE A 96 1.56 7.21 -10.08
CA ILE A 96 0.89 6.86 -8.81
C ILE A 96 1.69 7.37 -7.61
N ASN A 97 2.98 7.04 -7.56
CA ASN A 97 3.85 7.42 -6.44
C ASN A 97 3.96 8.94 -6.33
N SER A 98 4.07 9.66 -7.46
CA SER A 98 4.14 11.12 -7.46
C SER A 98 2.89 11.77 -6.89
N ILE A 99 1.70 11.23 -7.19
CA ILE A 99 0.43 11.71 -6.67
C ILE A 99 0.30 11.40 -5.18
N ASP A 100 0.54 10.15 -4.79
CA ASP A 100 0.38 9.72 -3.40
C ASP A 100 1.40 10.43 -2.48
N ASP A 101 2.61 10.72 -2.96
CA ASP A 101 3.59 11.57 -2.27
C ASP A 101 3.09 13.01 -2.05
N GLN A 102 2.42 13.61 -3.04
CA GLN A 102 1.85 14.96 -2.91
C GLN A 102 0.71 14.98 -1.89
N ILE A 103 -0.16 13.97 -1.93
CA ILE A 103 -1.28 13.82 -0.99
C ILE A 103 -0.76 13.66 0.44
N ALA A 104 0.24 12.78 0.64
CA ALA A 104 0.91 12.60 1.92
C ALA A 104 1.52 13.92 2.44
N LYS A 105 2.24 14.66 1.59
CA LYS A 105 2.83 15.96 1.94
C LYS A 105 1.78 16.98 2.37
N ILE A 106 0.67 17.10 1.63
CA ILE A 106 -0.42 18.02 1.96
C ILE A 106 -1.03 17.69 3.32
N TYR A 107 -1.18 16.40 3.63
CA TYR A 107 -1.69 15.95 4.92
C TYR A 107 -0.71 16.16 6.08
N LEU A 108 0.57 15.86 5.89
CA LEU A 108 1.58 15.92 6.94
C LEU A 108 2.05 17.34 7.27
N THR A 109 2.04 18.26 6.29
CA THR A 109 2.57 19.63 6.47
C THR A 109 1.91 20.39 7.63
N PRO A 110 0.57 20.41 7.78
CA PRO A 110 -0.08 21.10 8.89
C PRO A 110 0.21 20.49 10.27
N LEU A 111 0.63 19.22 10.34
CA LEU A 111 0.90 18.54 11.61
C LEU A 111 2.20 19.00 12.28
N SER A 112 3.08 19.70 11.55
CA SER A 112 4.33 20.25 12.08
C SER A 112 5.18 19.22 12.85
N LEU A 113 5.21 17.97 12.35
CA LEU A 113 5.96 16.87 12.97
C LEU A 113 7.46 17.15 12.95
N ASP A 114 8.16 16.75 14.00
CA ASP A 114 9.62 16.70 13.96
C ASP A 114 10.11 15.60 13.00
N ALA A 115 11.40 15.66 12.64
CA ALA A 115 12.00 14.73 11.68
C ALA A 115 11.90 13.26 12.13
N GLN A 116 11.97 12.99 13.44
CA GLN A 116 11.89 11.64 13.98
C GLN A 116 10.47 11.07 13.83
N SER A 117 9.46 11.87 14.12
CA SER A 117 8.05 11.51 14.02
C SER A 117 7.67 11.32 12.55
N LEU A 118 8.10 12.23 11.68
CA LEU A 118 7.91 12.10 10.23
C LEU A 118 8.53 10.81 9.69
N GLN A 119 9.79 10.51 10.05
CA GLN A 119 10.46 9.27 9.66
C GLN A 119 9.73 8.03 10.22
N SER A 120 9.19 8.11 11.43
CA SER A 120 8.43 7.03 12.05
C SER A 120 7.15 6.73 11.25
N PHE A 121 6.41 7.76 10.82
CA PHE A 121 5.21 7.59 9.97
C PHE A 121 5.55 6.81 8.70
N TYR A 122 6.58 7.23 7.97
CA TYR A 122 7.02 6.55 6.75
C TYR A 122 7.55 5.14 7.00
N ASN A 123 8.28 4.91 8.10
CA ASN A 123 8.78 3.58 8.45
C ASN A 123 7.64 2.61 8.77
N ILE A 124 6.62 3.08 9.49
CA ILE A 124 5.44 2.28 9.84
C ILE A 124 4.67 1.88 8.57
N GLU A 125 4.37 2.85 7.70
CA GLU A 125 3.65 2.60 6.45
C GLU A 125 4.43 1.64 5.55
N LYS A 126 5.71 1.90 5.31
CA LYS A 126 6.57 1.05 4.48
C LYS A 126 6.63 -0.39 4.99
N VAL A 127 6.84 -0.57 6.30
CA VAL A 127 6.91 -1.92 6.88
C VAL A 127 5.55 -2.62 6.78
N ALA A 128 4.45 -1.93 7.04
CA ALA A 128 3.10 -2.49 6.90
C ALA A 128 2.77 -2.87 5.45
N ASP A 129 3.09 -2.03 4.47
CA ASP A 129 2.89 -2.29 3.04
C ASP A 129 3.70 -3.51 2.57
N LEU A 130 4.99 -3.57 2.90
CA LEU A 130 5.85 -4.67 2.47
C LEU A 130 5.45 -6.01 3.11
N VAL A 131 5.10 -6.02 4.40
CA VAL A 131 4.62 -7.24 5.07
C VAL A 131 3.28 -7.71 4.52
N ASP A 132 2.34 -6.79 4.23
CA ASP A 132 1.08 -7.20 3.61
C ASP A 132 1.32 -7.81 2.24
N ARG A 133 2.15 -7.20 1.39
CA ARG A 133 2.46 -7.76 0.07
C ARG A 133 3.17 -9.11 0.14
N SER A 134 4.03 -9.34 1.15
CA SER A 134 4.78 -10.60 1.26
C SER A 134 3.93 -11.76 1.76
N LEU A 135 2.94 -11.49 2.62
CA LEU A 135 2.11 -12.51 3.28
C LEU A 135 0.67 -12.58 2.74
N ASP A 136 0.25 -11.67 1.87
CA ASP A 136 -1.07 -11.74 1.27
C ASP A 136 -1.20 -13.04 0.44
N PRO A 137 -2.15 -13.94 0.78
CA PRO A 137 -2.37 -15.16 0.01
C PRO A 137 -2.69 -14.89 -1.48
N LEU A 138 -3.16 -13.70 -1.82
CA LEU A 138 -3.43 -13.28 -3.20
C LEU A 138 -2.19 -12.72 -3.92
N ALA A 139 -1.09 -12.42 -3.22
CA ALA A 139 0.12 -11.85 -3.82
C ALA A 139 0.66 -12.69 -4.99
N LYS A 140 0.54 -14.03 -4.91
CA LYS A 140 0.92 -14.92 -6.01
C LYS A 140 0.10 -14.65 -7.28
N GLU A 141 -1.19 -14.37 -7.16
CA GLU A 141 -2.06 -14.04 -8.28
C GLU A 141 -1.77 -12.64 -8.83
N GLU A 142 -1.44 -11.69 -7.95
CA GLU A 142 -1.16 -10.30 -8.34
C GLU A 142 0.19 -10.14 -9.05
N PHE A 143 1.23 -10.78 -8.50
CA PHE A 143 2.62 -10.59 -8.91
C PHE A 143 3.18 -11.78 -9.70
N GLY A 144 2.49 -12.92 -9.73
CA GLY A 144 2.89 -14.09 -10.53
C GLY A 144 4.04 -14.92 -9.94
N HIS A 145 4.50 -14.61 -8.73
CA HIS A 145 5.56 -15.32 -8.01
C HIS A 145 5.30 -15.29 -6.49
N HIS A 146 5.94 -16.19 -5.74
CA HIS A 146 5.97 -16.08 -4.27
C HIS A 146 6.84 -14.89 -3.89
N MET A 147 6.30 -14.02 -3.04
CA MET A 147 7.04 -12.89 -2.50
C MET A 147 7.98 -13.39 -1.40
N ILE A 148 9.21 -12.89 -1.40
CA ILE A 148 10.17 -13.06 -0.31
C ILE A 148 9.62 -12.29 0.91
N LEU A 149 9.83 -12.80 2.12
CA LEU A 149 9.41 -12.11 3.35
C LEU A 149 10.06 -10.72 3.40
N ALA A 150 9.34 -9.72 3.93
CA ALA A 150 9.84 -8.35 4.00
C ALA A 150 11.09 -8.27 4.87
N SER A 151 11.14 -9.07 5.94
CA SER A 151 12.32 -9.21 6.80
C SER A 151 13.56 -9.76 6.09
N GLU A 152 13.40 -10.53 5.00
CA GLU A 152 14.51 -11.20 4.31
C GLU A 152 15.18 -10.33 3.22
N PHE A 153 14.51 -9.31 2.68
CA PHE A 153 15.08 -8.46 1.63
C PHE A 153 15.30 -6.99 2.02
N ILE A 154 14.72 -6.51 3.12
CA ILE A 154 15.01 -5.15 3.62
C ILE A 154 16.42 -5.11 4.19
N GLN A 155 17.26 -4.20 3.65
CA GLN A 155 18.66 -4.07 4.08
C GLN A 155 18.83 -3.34 5.42
N ASP A 156 17.89 -2.44 5.77
CA ASP A 156 17.91 -1.74 7.04
C ASP A 156 17.53 -2.70 8.17
N THR A 157 18.48 -2.98 9.08
CA THR A 157 18.29 -3.94 10.18
C THR A 157 17.16 -3.54 11.13
N HIS A 158 16.94 -2.24 11.34
CA HIS A 158 15.84 -1.79 12.19
C HIS A 158 14.50 -2.11 11.53
N LEU A 159 14.32 -1.77 10.25
CA LEU A 159 13.10 -2.07 9.50
C LEU A 159 12.86 -3.57 9.34
N ALA A 160 13.91 -4.37 9.09
CA ALA A 160 13.80 -5.82 9.00
C ALA A 160 13.27 -6.44 10.31
N ASN A 161 13.73 -5.96 11.47
CA ASN A 161 13.22 -6.40 12.77
C ASN A 161 11.75 -6.00 13.01
N LEU A 162 11.33 -4.83 12.54
CA LEU A 162 9.92 -4.42 12.59
C LEU A 162 9.05 -5.32 11.70
N SER A 163 9.53 -5.63 10.49
CA SER A 163 8.86 -6.54 9.55
C SER A 163 8.69 -7.93 10.13
N MET A 164 9.75 -8.52 10.69
CA MET A 164 9.70 -9.84 11.33
C MET A 164 8.66 -9.88 12.46
N TRP A 165 8.59 -8.83 13.27
CA TRP A 165 7.60 -8.74 14.34
C TRP A 165 6.15 -8.74 13.82
N LEU A 166 5.89 -8.04 12.71
CA LEU A 166 4.57 -8.04 12.07
C LEU A 166 4.26 -9.37 11.37
N GLU A 167 5.23 -9.97 10.69
CA GLU A 167 5.08 -11.24 9.99
C GLU A 167 4.61 -12.35 10.93
N GLU A 168 5.21 -12.44 12.12
CA GLU A 168 4.81 -13.37 13.19
C GLU A 168 3.35 -13.19 13.67
N ARG A 169 2.79 -11.99 13.49
CA ARG A 169 1.47 -11.59 14.02
C ARG A 169 0.45 -11.33 12.92
N TYR A 170 0.84 -11.45 11.65
CA TYR A 170 0.05 -11.04 10.50
C TYR A 170 -1.35 -11.65 10.53
N SER A 171 -1.43 -12.98 10.65
CA SER A 171 -2.69 -13.73 10.68
C SER A 171 -3.62 -13.32 11.82
N GLN A 172 -3.07 -12.93 12.98
CA GLN A 172 -3.86 -12.45 14.11
C GLN A 172 -4.41 -11.05 13.84
N ILE A 173 -3.60 -10.16 13.26
CA ILE A 173 -3.96 -8.75 12.99
C ILE A 173 -4.99 -8.65 11.84
N THR A 174 -4.88 -9.52 10.83
CA THR A 174 -5.68 -9.45 9.59
C THR A 174 -6.78 -10.52 9.48
N ARG A 175 -7.02 -11.33 10.52
CA ARG A 175 -7.93 -12.51 10.51
C ARG A 175 -9.30 -12.31 9.86
N ASP A 176 -9.93 -11.14 10.06
CA ASP A 176 -11.26 -10.78 9.55
C ASP A 176 -11.20 -10.03 8.21
N LEU A 177 -10.01 -9.59 7.79
CA LEU A 177 -9.73 -8.94 6.52
C LEU A 177 -9.29 -9.96 5.47
N SER A 178 -10.17 -10.91 5.17
CA SER A 178 -9.98 -11.84 4.05
C SER A 178 -10.81 -11.44 2.84
N PHE A 179 -10.34 -11.78 1.64
CA PHE A 179 -11.10 -11.55 0.41
C PHE A 179 -12.48 -12.25 0.42
N HIS A 180 -12.55 -13.42 1.05
CA HIS A 180 -13.81 -14.15 1.26
C HIS A 180 -14.77 -13.43 2.20
N SER A 181 -14.25 -12.71 3.21
CA SER A 181 -15.05 -11.85 4.09
C SER A 181 -15.59 -10.66 3.32
N TYR A 182 -14.78 -10.07 2.43
CA TYR A 182 -15.15 -8.87 1.66
C TYR A 182 -16.27 -9.16 0.64
N ARG A 183 -16.23 -10.29 -0.08
CA ARG A 183 -17.30 -10.68 -1.04
C ARG A 183 -18.66 -10.95 -0.41
N LYS A 184 -18.75 -11.16 0.91
CA LYS A 184 -20.03 -11.38 1.61
C LYS A 184 -20.67 -10.09 2.12
N ALA A 185 -19.94 -8.98 2.10
CA ALA A 185 -20.40 -7.68 2.60
C ALA A 185 -20.92 -6.75 1.49
N GLU A 186 -20.76 -7.13 0.22
CA GLU A 186 -21.38 -6.51 -0.97
C GLU A 186 -22.62 -7.30 -1.41
#